data_AF-A0A926AFX4-F1
#
_entry.id   AF-A0A926AFX4-F1
#
_cell.length_a   1.000
_cell.length_b   1.000
_cell.length_c   1.000
_cell.angle_alpha   90.00
_cell.angle_beta   90.00
_cell.angle_gamma   90.00
#
_symmetry.space_group_name_H-M   'P 1'
#
loop_
_entity.id
_entity.type
_entity.pdbx_description
1 polymer ?
#
loop_
_entity_poly.entity_id
_entity_poly.type
_entity_poly.pdbx_seq_one_letter_code
_entity_poly.pdbx_strand_id
1 'polypeptide(L)'
;MPKLKSKGRLAARPAAAKRGSNGKVNGQASSKKKRVYFFGAGKAEGGADLKDLLGGKGANLADMTSIGLPVPPGFTITTESCKEYNDLGQKLPRGLMDEVRTNLAKVEKAAGKKFGDPKNPLLVAVRSGAKMSMPGMMDTVLNIGLNDVVVAGLANLTGDERFAYDSYRRLINMFGDTVMGVDHEHFEHELSAVKNSRGVKLDTDLSTNDL
;
A
#
# COMPACT_ATOMS: atom_id res chain seq x y z
N MET A 1 7.43 22.09 73.22
CA MET A 1 8.70 21.89 73.96
C MET A 1 8.91 20.40 74.13
N PRO A 2 10.12 19.80 74.07
CA PRO A 2 11.46 20.23 73.60
C PRO A 2 11.96 19.37 72.40
N LYS A 3 12.69 19.90 71.39
CA LYS A 3 14.16 20.09 71.30
C LYS A 3 14.98 18.81 71.64
N LEU A 4 15.73 18.25 70.67
CA LEU A 4 17.16 18.55 70.46
C LEU A 4 17.76 17.79 69.26
N LYS A 5 18.69 18.47 68.58
CA LYS A 5 19.55 18.02 67.49
C LYS A 5 20.68 17.12 68.03
N SER A 6 21.25 16.26 67.19
CA SER A 6 22.72 16.15 67.12
C SER A 6 23.20 15.72 65.72
N LYS A 7 24.20 16.45 65.24
CA LYS A 7 24.96 16.20 64.00
C LYS A 7 26.08 15.20 64.31
N GLY A 8 26.32 14.25 63.41
CA GLY A 8 27.56 13.49 63.32
C GLY A 8 28.02 13.43 61.86
N ARG A 9 29.15 14.04 61.56
CA ARG A 9 29.80 14.11 60.24
C ARG A 9 30.93 13.09 60.18
N LEU A 10 31.28 12.67 58.96
CA LEU A 10 32.50 11.98 58.50
C LEU A 10 32.47 10.45 58.44
N ALA A 11 32.46 9.90 57.22
CA ALA A 11 33.70 9.47 56.57
C ALA A 11 33.40 8.98 55.13
N ALA A 12 34.13 9.54 54.17
CA ALA A 12 34.19 9.04 52.80
C ALA A 12 34.86 7.66 52.76
N ARG A 13 34.34 6.74 51.93
CA ARG A 13 35.01 5.49 51.56
C ARG A 13 35.00 5.30 50.04
N PRO A 14 36.01 4.62 49.50
CA PRO A 14 36.66 5.03 48.26
C PRO A 14 35.99 4.47 47.00
N ALA A 15 36.25 5.16 45.89
CA ALA A 15 36.00 4.70 44.54
C ALA A 15 36.74 3.37 44.28
N ALA A 16 35.97 2.31 44.06
CA ALA A 16 36.48 1.08 43.48
C ALA A 16 36.33 1.14 41.96
N ALA A 17 37.40 1.55 41.29
CA ALA A 17 37.60 1.25 39.89
C ALA A 17 37.84 -0.27 39.74
N LYS A 18 37.11 -0.94 38.86
CA LYS A 18 37.65 -2.09 38.09
C LYS A 18 36.77 -2.47 36.90
N ARG A 19 37.47 -2.47 35.77
CA ARG A 19 37.34 -3.36 34.60
C ARG A 19 36.16 -3.12 33.68
N GLY A 20 36.45 -2.30 32.66
CA GLY A 20 35.77 -2.38 31.37
C GLY A 20 35.85 -3.81 30.84
N SER A 21 34.70 -4.45 30.71
CA SER A 21 34.51 -5.49 29.72
C SER A 21 34.39 -4.78 28.38
N ASN A 22 35.44 -4.92 27.58
CA ASN A 22 35.44 -4.52 26.18
C ASN A 22 34.52 -5.51 25.42
N GLY A 23 33.21 -5.38 25.65
CA GLY A 23 32.19 -6.07 24.88
C GLY A 23 32.19 -5.44 23.50
N LYS A 24 32.85 -6.12 22.55
CA LYS A 24 32.72 -5.84 21.12
C LYS A 24 31.24 -5.71 20.81
N VAL A 25 30.77 -4.48 20.62
CA VAL A 25 29.49 -4.22 19.98
C VAL A 25 29.70 -4.68 18.54
N ASN A 26 29.40 -5.95 18.28
CA ASN A 26 29.29 -6.47 16.93
C ASN A 26 28.17 -5.65 16.29
N GLY A 27 28.55 -4.59 15.58
CA GLY A 27 27.74 -3.98 14.54
C GLY A 27 27.51 -5.06 13.48
N GLN A 28 26.52 -5.91 13.71
CA GLN A 28 25.88 -6.64 12.64
C GLN A 28 25.37 -5.56 11.69
N ALA A 29 26.03 -5.44 10.54
CA ALA A 29 25.45 -4.77 9.40
C ALA A 29 24.07 -5.40 9.20
N SER A 30 23.02 -4.65 9.55
CA SER A 30 21.64 -5.03 9.27
C SER A 30 21.60 -5.34 7.77
N SER A 31 21.47 -6.62 7.42
CA SER A 31 21.15 -6.96 6.04
C SER A 31 19.85 -6.23 5.73
N LYS A 32 19.85 -5.45 4.65
CA LYS A 32 18.69 -4.69 4.24
C LYS A 32 17.57 -5.68 3.94
N LYS A 33 16.61 -5.81 4.88
CA LYS A 33 15.46 -6.71 4.71
C LYS A 33 14.68 -6.27 3.47
N LYS A 34 14.44 -7.19 2.55
CA LYS A 34 13.65 -6.93 1.34
C LYS A 34 12.18 -6.85 1.72
N ARG A 35 11.50 -5.76 1.32
CA ARG A 35 10.10 -5.49 1.70
C ARG A 35 9.12 -5.53 0.55
N VAL A 36 9.62 -5.48 -0.69
CA VAL A 36 8.77 -5.46 -1.89
C VAL A 36 9.22 -6.54 -2.87
N TYR A 37 8.28 -7.40 -3.26
CA TYR A 37 8.51 -8.60 -4.06
C TYR A 37 7.75 -8.50 -5.37
N PHE A 38 8.48 -8.42 -6.48
CA PHE A 38 7.89 -8.33 -7.82
C PHE A 38 7.38 -9.67 -8.35
N PHE A 39 6.32 -9.63 -9.15
CA PHE A 39 5.87 -10.72 -10.02
C PHE A 39 5.40 -10.15 -11.37
N GLY A 40 5.76 -10.79 -12.48
CA GLY A 40 5.31 -10.42 -13.81
C GLY A 40 6.27 -10.87 -14.92
N ALA A 41 5.81 -10.86 -16.17
CA ALA A 41 6.61 -11.25 -17.34
C ALA A 41 7.32 -12.62 -17.16
N GLY A 42 6.61 -13.60 -16.59
CA GLY A 42 7.11 -14.96 -16.32
C GLY A 42 8.18 -15.05 -15.23
N LYS A 43 8.38 -14.00 -14.41
CA LYS A 43 9.35 -13.98 -13.31
C LYS A 43 8.68 -13.53 -12.02
N ALA A 44 8.95 -14.21 -10.92
CA ALA A 44 8.54 -13.78 -9.59
C ALA A 44 9.68 -13.86 -8.59
N GLU A 45 9.68 -12.96 -7.61
CA GLU A 45 10.72 -12.89 -6.58
C GLU A 45 10.34 -13.63 -5.28
N GLY A 46 9.23 -14.37 -5.27
CA GLY A 46 8.74 -15.18 -4.16
C GLY A 46 7.83 -16.33 -4.63
N GLY A 47 7.10 -16.97 -3.70
CA GLY A 47 6.21 -18.10 -4.00
C GLY A 47 5.50 -18.64 -2.75
N ALA A 48 4.93 -19.85 -2.86
CA ALA A 48 4.21 -20.55 -1.79
C ALA A 48 5.02 -20.68 -0.49
N ASP A 49 6.34 -20.84 -0.59
CA ASP A 49 7.29 -20.94 0.52
C ASP A 49 7.32 -19.66 1.37
N LEU A 50 6.99 -18.51 0.78
CA LEU A 50 6.95 -17.20 1.42
C LEU A 50 5.53 -16.75 1.78
N LYS A 51 4.56 -17.66 1.90
CA LYS A 51 3.15 -17.35 2.24
C LYS A 51 3.00 -16.52 3.51
N ASP A 52 3.84 -16.76 4.51
CA ASP A 52 3.83 -16.00 5.77
C ASP A 52 4.28 -14.54 5.59
N LEU A 53 5.17 -14.32 4.62
CA LEU A 53 5.77 -13.02 4.32
C LEU A 53 4.94 -12.22 3.29
N LEU A 54 4.36 -12.89 2.29
CA LEU A 54 3.63 -12.28 1.16
C LEU A 54 2.11 -12.31 1.34
N GLY A 55 1.62 -13.07 2.33
CA GLY A 55 0.20 -13.40 2.45
C GLY A 55 -0.25 -14.40 1.38
N GLY A 56 -1.46 -14.93 1.54
CA GLY A 56 -1.99 -15.96 0.63
C GLY A 56 -2.16 -15.48 -0.81
N LYS A 57 -2.63 -14.24 -1.01
CA LYS A 57 -2.81 -13.67 -2.37
C LYS A 57 -1.46 -13.39 -3.05
N GLY A 58 -0.51 -12.80 -2.34
CA GLY A 58 0.80 -12.46 -2.88
C GLY A 58 1.61 -13.70 -3.27
N ALA A 59 1.62 -14.72 -2.41
CA ALA A 59 2.27 -16.00 -2.70
C ALA A 59 1.64 -16.69 -3.91
N ASN A 60 0.31 -16.77 -3.98
CA ASN A 60 -0.37 -17.40 -5.12
C ASN A 60 -0.11 -16.64 -6.44
N LEU A 61 -0.09 -15.31 -6.45
CA LEU A 61 0.24 -14.52 -7.65
C LEU A 61 1.67 -14.79 -8.12
N ALA A 62 2.61 -14.92 -7.19
CA ALA A 62 3.99 -15.26 -7.49
C ALA A 62 4.14 -16.68 -8.06
N ASP A 63 3.43 -17.66 -7.50
CA ASP A 63 3.41 -19.04 -8.00
C ASP A 63 2.79 -19.11 -9.40
N MET A 64 1.60 -18.50 -9.59
CA MET A 64 0.92 -18.45 -10.88
C MET A 64 1.82 -17.84 -11.97
N THR A 65 2.53 -16.78 -11.63
CA THR A 65 3.50 -16.14 -12.53
C THR A 65 4.66 -17.09 -12.86
N SER A 66 5.17 -17.82 -11.87
CA SER A 66 6.33 -18.70 -12.01
C SER A 66 6.03 -19.95 -12.85
N ILE A 67 4.79 -20.44 -12.81
CA ILE A 67 4.33 -21.55 -13.68
C ILE A 67 3.89 -21.09 -15.07
N GLY A 68 4.04 -19.80 -15.39
CA GLY A 68 3.79 -19.25 -16.72
C GLY A 68 2.34 -18.90 -17.03
N LEU A 69 1.46 -18.80 -16.02
CA LEU A 69 0.11 -18.28 -16.25
C LEU A 69 0.16 -16.78 -16.59
N PRO A 70 -0.79 -16.27 -17.41
CA PRO A 70 -0.83 -14.87 -17.81
C PRO A 70 -1.33 -13.98 -16.66
N VAL A 71 -0.46 -13.72 -15.69
CA VAL A 71 -0.71 -12.84 -14.55
C VAL A 71 -0.23 -11.41 -14.90
N PRO A 72 -1.08 -10.37 -14.78
CA PRO A 72 -0.65 -8.99 -14.93
C PRO A 72 0.50 -8.66 -13.96
N PRO A 73 1.53 -7.89 -14.40
CA PRO A 73 2.67 -7.58 -13.56
C PRO A 73 2.28 -6.74 -12.35
N GLY A 74 2.94 -6.99 -11.22
CA GLY A 74 2.69 -6.32 -9.96
C GLY A 74 3.79 -6.58 -8.93
N PHE A 75 3.52 -6.20 -7.69
CA PHE A 75 4.39 -6.52 -6.57
C PHE A 75 3.59 -6.65 -5.28
N THR A 76 4.18 -7.34 -4.30
CA THR A 76 3.63 -7.50 -2.96
C THR A 76 4.53 -6.80 -1.95
N ILE A 77 3.91 -6.00 -1.07
CA ILE A 77 4.57 -5.43 0.11
C ILE A 77 4.38 -6.43 1.26
N THR A 78 5.48 -6.76 1.95
CA THR A 78 5.47 -7.85 2.93
C THR A 78 4.62 -7.57 4.17
N THR A 79 4.15 -8.64 4.81
CA THR A 79 3.50 -8.59 6.13
C THR A 79 4.42 -8.00 7.21
N GLU A 80 5.73 -8.24 7.12
CA GLU A 80 6.74 -7.59 7.98
C GLU A 80 6.73 -6.06 7.85
N SER A 81 6.51 -5.53 6.65
CA SER A 81 6.43 -4.06 6.45
C SER A 81 5.19 -3.48 7.13
N CYS A 82 4.08 -4.22 7.13
CA CYS A 82 2.88 -3.84 7.88
C CYS A 82 3.12 -3.88 9.39
N LYS A 83 3.84 -4.90 9.89
CA LYS A 83 4.27 -4.94 11.29
C LYS A 83 5.14 -3.73 11.65
N GLU A 84 6.15 -3.43 10.83
CA GLU A 84 7.06 -2.29 11.05
C GLU A 84 6.30 -0.95 11.05
N TYR A 85 5.34 -0.77 10.14
CA TYR A 85 4.45 0.39 10.13
C TYR A 85 3.68 0.58 11.44
N ASN A 86 3.12 -0.50 11.99
CA ASN A 86 2.40 -0.46 13.26
C ASN A 86 3.35 -0.19 14.45
N ASP A 87 4.49 -0.89 14.49
CA ASP A 87 5.50 -0.73 15.54
C ASP A 87 6.09 0.71 15.55
N LEU A 88 6.09 1.40 14.40
CA LEU A 88 6.50 2.81 14.25
C LEU A 88 5.38 3.84 14.53
N GLY A 89 4.22 3.39 15.01
CA GLY A 89 3.07 4.27 15.28
C GLY A 89 2.45 4.81 14.00
N GLN A 90 2.17 3.92 13.04
CA GLN A 90 1.55 4.23 11.75
C GLN A 90 2.38 5.16 10.87
N LYS A 91 3.71 5.00 10.91
CA LYS A 91 4.64 5.72 10.06
C LYS A 91 5.32 4.75 9.09
N LEU A 92 5.43 5.16 7.84
CA LEU A 92 6.07 4.33 6.82
C LEU A 92 7.54 4.08 7.18
N PRO A 93 8.00 2.81 7.14
CA PRO A 93 9.41 2.48 7.29
C PRO A 93 10.31 3.25 6.33
N ARG A 94 11.49 3.66 6.82
CA ARG A 94 12.45 4.38 5.98
C ARG A 94 12.88 3.52 4.80
N GLY A 95 12.80 4.11 3.60
CA GLY A 95 13.20 3.47 2.34
C GLY A 95 12.15 2.52 1.74
N LEU A 96 11.01 2.27 2.41
CA LEU A 96 9.94 1.44 1.83
C LEU A 96 9.43 2.04 0.52
N MET A 97 9.19 3.35 0.47
CA MET A 97 8.71 4.01 -0.74
C MET A 97 9.72 3.98 -1.90
N ASP A 98 11.01 3.89 -1.62
CA ASP A 98 12.04 3.75 -2.66
C ASP A 98 12.00 2.34 -3.26
N GLU A 99 11.77 1.31 -2.44
CA GLU A 99 11.53 -0.06 -2.91
C GLU A 99 10.23 -0.16 -3.72
N VAL A 100 9.16 0.53 -3.28
CA VAL A 100 7.90 0.61 -4.03
C VAL A 100 8.11 1.26 -5.40
N ARG A 101 8.76 2.43 -5.47
CA ARG A 101 9.06 3.11 -6.76
C ARG A 101 9.92 2.24 -7.67
N THR A 102 10.92 1.55 -7.10
CA THR A 102 11.78 0.63 -7.85
C THR A 102 10.96 -0.51 -8.49
N ASN A 103 10.01 -1.09 -7.76
CA ASN A 103 9.19 -2.17 -8.30
C ASN A 103 8.06 -1.66 -9.19
N LEU A 104 7.53 -0.46 -8.96
CA LEU A 104 6.61 0.19 -9.89
C LEU A 104 7.26 0.39 -11.27
N ALA A 105 8.53 0.82 -11.32
CA ALA A 105 9.27 0.91 -12.57
C ALA A 105 9.46 -0.45 -13.27
N LYS A 106 9.58 -1.54 -12.52
CA LYS A 106 9.56 -2.91 -13.10
C LYS A 106 8.20 -3.25 -13.70
N VAL A 107 7.11 -2.88 -13.02
CA VAL A 107 5.74 -3.07 -13.52
C VAL A 107 5.52 -2.27 -14.79
N GLU A 108 5.90 -0.99 -14.82
CA GLU A 108 5.86 -0.13 -16.01
C GLU A 108 6.57 -0.77 -17.20
N LYS A 109 7.81 -1.24 -16.98
CA LYS A 109 8.59 -1.94 -18.00
C LYS A 109 7.93 -3.23 -18.50
N ALA A 110 7.38 -4.03 -17.58
CA ALA A 110 6.72 -5.29 -17.93
C ALA A 110 5.38 -5.08 -18.65
N ALA A 111 4.65 -4.02 -18.30
CA ALA A 111 3.36 -3.68 -18.89
C ALA A 111 3.48 -2.83 -20.17
N GLY A 112 4.66 -2.26 -20.44
CA GLY A 112 4.86 -1.31 -21.55
C GLY A 112 4.03 -0.03 -21.38
N LYS A 113 3.76 0.37 -20.14
CA LYS A 113 2.87 1.48 -19.74
C LYS A 113 3.55 2.32 -18.66
N LYS A 114 3.09 3.55 -18.43
CA LYS A 114 3.70 4.45 -17.43
C LYS A 114 2.66 5.01 -16.45
N PHE A 115 2.98 4.98 -15.16
CA PHE A 115 2.09 5.45 -14.10
C PHE A 115 1.96 6.96 -14.17
N GLY A 116 0.73 7.45 -14.31
CA GLY A 116 0.43 8.88 -14.48
C GLY A 116 0.69 9.45 -15.89
N ASP A 117 1.01 8.62 -16.88
CA ASP A 117 1.16 9.08 -18.28
C ASP A 117 -0.22 9.12 -18.97
N PRO A 118 -0.69 10.29 -19.45
CA PRO A 118 -1.98 10.37 -20.14
C PRO A 118 -1.99 9.68 -21.51
N LYS A 119 -0.85 9.51 -22.18
CA LYS A 119 -0.83 8.89 -23.52
C LYS A 119 -0.90 7.37 -23.47
N ASN A 120 -0.28 6.78 -22.44
CA ASN A 120 -0.25 5.33 -22.27
C ASN A 120 -0.23 4.96 -20.77
N PRO A 121 -1.38 5.16 -20.08
CA PRO A 121 -1.43 5.04 -18.63
C PRO A 121 -1.25 3.60 -18.16
N LEU A 122 -0.48 3.47 -17.08
CA LEU A 122 -0.52 2.33 -16.17
C LEU A 122 -1.51 2.65 -15.05
N LEU A 123 -2.53 1.80 -14.90
CA LEU A 123 -3.43 1.80 -13.76
C LEU A 123 -3.17 0.56 -12.92
N VAL A 124 -3.25 0.69 -11.60
CA VAL A 124 -2.98 -0.41 -10.66
C VAL A 124 -4.18 -0.67 -9.77
N ALA A 125 -4.30 -1.92 -9.32
CA ALA A 125 -5.22 -2.32 -8.27
C ALA A 125 -4.43 -2.55 -6.97
N VAL A 126 -4.90 -1.99 -5.85
CA VAL A 126 -4.33 -2.24 -4.53
C VAL A 126 -5.29 -3.15 -3.76
N ARG A 127 -4.76 -4.27 -3.28
CA ARG A 127 -5.54 -5.34 -2.64
C ARG A 127 -4.87 -5.79 -1.35
N SER A 128 -5.62 -5.80 -0.26
CA SER A 128 -5.16 -6.38 1.00
C SER A 128 -4.93 -7.89 0.88
N GLY A 129 -3.88 -8.40 1.53
CA GLY A 129 -3.52 -9.80 1.54
C GLY A 129 -2.83 -10.20 2.85
N ALA A 130 -3.56 -10.90 3.72
CA ALA A 130 -3.00 -11.49 4.94
C ALA A 130 -2.60 -12.96 4.72
N LYS A 131 -1.89 -13.52 5.71
CA LYS A 131 -1.53 -14.95 5.77
C LYS A 131 -2.78 -15.84 5.70
N MET A 132 -3.80 -15.49 6.46
CA MET A 132 -5.11 -16.14 6.49
C MET A 132 -6.16 -15.18 5.95
N SER A 133 -7.17 -15.71 5.25
CA SER A 133 -8.29 -14.90 4.80
C SER A 133 -9.05 -14.37 6.01
N MET A 134 -9.10 -13.06 6.16
CA MET A 134 -9.88 -12.39 7.21
C MET A 134 -11.04 -11.66 6.52
N PRO A 135 -12.30 -12.06 6.76
CA PRO A 135 -13.46 -11.25 6.39
C PRO A 135 -13.35 -9.86 7.04
N GLY A 136 -13.61 -8.79 6.28
CA GLY A 136 -13.50 -7.41 6.77
C GLY A 136 -12.11 -6.76 6.69
N MET A 137 -11.16 -7.34 5.95
CA MET A 137 -9.94 -6.62 5.57
C MET A 137 -10.23 -5.52 4.55
N MET A 138 -9.42 -4.45 4.57
CA MET A 138 -9.49 -3.30 3.67
C MET A 138 -9.85 -3.71 2.23
N ASP A 139 -10.84 -3.01 1.68
CA ASP A 139 -11.41 -3.27 0.38
C ASP A 139 -10.41 -3.08 -0.76
N THR A 140 -10.75 -3.66 -1.91
CA THR A 140 -9.92 -3.53 -3.12
C THR A 140 -10.19 -2.18 -3.76
N VAL A 141 -9.13 -1.40 -3.99
CA VAL A 141 -9.22 -0.15 -4.76
C VAL A 141 -8.67 -0.41 -6.17
N LEU A 142 -9.54 -0.26 -7.17
CA LEU A 142 -9.18 -0.38 -8.59
C LEU A 142 -8.86 0.99 -9.21
N ASN A 143 -8.26 0.98 -10.39
CA ASN A 143 -8.04 2.16 -11.23
C ASN A 143 -7.11 3.25 -10.64
N ILE A 144 -6.29 2.91 -9.64
CA ILE A 144 -5.32 3.87 -9.07
C ILE A 144 -4.35 4.30 -10.16
N GLY A 145 -4.22 5.62 -10.34
CA GLY A 145 -3.46 6.25 -11.42
C GLY A 145 -4.31 7.18 -12.29
N LEU A 146 -5.65 7.09 -12.22
CA LEU A 146 -6.52 8.08 -12.85
C LEU A 146 -6.48 9.43 -12.11
N ASN A 147 -6.53 10.49 -12.90
CA ASN A 147 -6.76 11.88 -12.54
C ASN A 147 -7.35 12.58 -13.78
N ASP A 148 -7.73 13.86 -13.67
CA ASP A 148 -8.34 14.63 -14.76
C ASP A 148 -7.57 14.57 -16.09
N VAL A 149 -6.24 14.56 -16.03
CA VAL A 149 -5.38 14.51 -17.23
C VAL A 149 -5.31 13.09 -17.79
N VAL A 150 -5.21 12.09 -16.91
CA VAL A 150 -5.06 10.68 -17.29
C VAL A 150 -6.38 10.09 -17.78
N VAL A 151 -7.54 10.49 -17.24
CA VAL A 151 -8.86 10.00 -17.68
C VAL A 151 -9.16 10.44 -19.10
N ALA A 152 -8.87 11.70 -19.46
CA ALA A 152 -8.99 12.19 -20.83
C ALA A 152 -8.03 11.42 -21.78
N GLY A 153 -6.84 11.11 -21.30
CA GLY A 153 -5.89 10.25 -21.99
C GLY A 153 -6.41 8.83 -22.23
N LEU A 154 -7.01 8.23 -21.20
CA LEU A 154 -7.62 6.90 -21.25
C LEU A 154 -8.78 6.86 -22.25
N ALA A 155 -9.67 7.85 -22.22
CA ALA A 155 -10.79 7.98 -23.15
C ALA A 155 -10.32 7.97 -24.61
N ASN A 156 -9.28 8.75 -24.91
CA ASN A 156 -8.69 8.80 -26.25
C ASN A 156 -8.03 7.47 -26.65
N LEU A 157 -7.36 6.79 -25.71
CA LEU A 157 -6.68 5.53 -25.97
C LEU A 157 -7.66 4.37 -26.24
N THR A 158 -8.79 4.32 -25.52
CA THR A 158 -9.80 3.27 -25.67
C THR A 158 -10.82 3.57 -26.76
N GLY A 159 -10.98 4.84 -27.15
CA GLY A 159 -12.10 5.29 -27.99
C GLY A 159 -13.45 5.19 -27.27
N ASP A 160 -13.43 5.11 -25.94
CA ASP A 160 -14.62 4.95 -25.10
C ASP A 160 -14.53 5.91 -23.91
N GLU A 161 -15.06 7.11 -24.13
CA GLU A 161 -15.07 8.19 -23.15
C GLU A 161 -15.94 7.84 -21.94
N ARG A 162 -17.09 7.19 -22.17
CA ARG A 162 -18.00 6.76 -21.11
C ARG A 162 -17.30 5.78 -20.16
N PHE A 163 -16.55 4.81 -20.69
CA PHE A 163 -15.77 3.88 -19.89
C PHE A 163 -14.73 4.58 -19.02
N ALA A 164 -14.03 5.58 -19.56
CA ALA A 164 -13.00 6.30 -18.85
C ALA A 164 -13.58 7.08 -17.66
N TYR A 165 -14.65 7.84 -17.87
CA TYR A 165 -15.30 8.60 -16.78
C TYR A 165 -16.05 7.69 -15.79
N ASP A 166 -16.67 6.58 -16.24
CA ASP A 166 -17.25 5.60 -15.31
C ASP A 166 -16.17 4.97 -14.41
N SER A 167 -15.00 4.67 -14.98
CA SER A 167 -13.85 4.17 -14.23
C SER A 167 -13.31 5.21 -13.25
N TYR A 168 -13.35 6.50 -13.63
CA TYR A 168 -12.85 7.59 -12.81
C TYR A 168 -13.77 7.90 -11.62
N ARG A 169 -15.09 8.03 -11.83
CA ARG A 169 -16.04 8.20 -10.70
C ARG A 169 -15.97 7.02 -9.73
N ARG A 170 -15.76 5.79 -10.21
CA ARG A 170 -15.64 4.60 -9.37
C ARG A 170 -14.36 4.64 -8.55
N LEU A 171 -13.23 5.09 -9.12
CA LEU A 171 -12.01 5.34 -8.34
C LEU A 171 -12.28 6.35 -7.23
N ILE A 172 -12.93 7.48 -7.53
CA ILE A 172 -13.22 8.53 -6.55
C ILE A 172 -14.04 7.96 -5.39
N ASN A 173 -15.09 7.19 -5.69
CA ASN A 173 -15.92 6.51 -4.70
C ASN A 173 -15.10 5.51 -3.86
N MET A 174 -14.45 4.52 -4.50
CA MET A 174 -13.65 3.51 -3.79
C MET A 174 -12.50 4.10 -2.97
N PHE A 175 -11.82 5.12 -3.49
CA PHE A 175 -10.72 5.77 -2.78
C PHE A 175 -11.24 6.65 -1.63
N GLY A 176 -12.33 7.37 -1.86
CA GLY A 176 -13.01 8.17 -0.84
C GLY A 176 -13.42 7.33 0.36
N ASP A 177 -14.12 6.22 0.11
CA ASP A 177 -14.57 5.29 1.15
C ASP A 177 -13.40 4.56 1.82
N THR A 178 -12.63 3.78 1.06
CA THR A 178 -11.64 2.87 1.64
C THR A 178 -10.38 3.56 2.17
N VAL A 179 -9.97 4.69 1.57
CA VAL A 179 -8.69 5.36 1.89
C VAL A 179 -8.91 6.64 2.69
N MET A 180 -9.91 7.44 2.32
CA MET A 180 -10.17 8.73 2.96
C MET A 180 -11.21 8.65 4.10
N GLY A 181 -11.92 7.53 4.23
CA GLY A 181 -12.96 7.33 5.25
C GLY A 181 -14.22 8.15 5.03
N VAL A 182 -14.53 8.49 3.78
CA VAL A 182 -15.76 9.18 3.38
C VAL A 182 -16.82 8.14 3.07
N ASP A 183 -17.91 8.13 3.83
CA ASP A 183 -18.97 7.12 3.68
C ASP A 183 -19.48 7.01 2.24
N HIS A 184 -19.55 5.77 1.75
CA HIS A 184 -20.09 5.40 0.44
C HIS A 184 -21.48 6.01 0.17
N GLU A 185 -22.32 6.18 1.20
CA GLU A 185 -23.66 6.78 1.07
C GLU A 185 -23.64 8.17 0.45
N HIS A 186 -22.60 8.97 0.68
CA HIS A 186 -22.47 10.30 0.07
C HIS A 186 -22.32 10.21 -1.45
N PHE A 187 -21.52 9.26 -1.95
CA PHE A 187 -21.34 9.09 -3.39
C PHE A 187 -22.61 8.54 -4.07
N GLU A 188 -23.31 7.60 -3.42
CA GLU A 188 -24.57 7.06 -3.93
C GLU A 188 -25.70 8.08 -3.93
N HIS A 189 -25.74 8.99 -2.95
CA HIS A 189 -26.68 10.10 -2.92
C HIS A 189 -26.48 11.02 -4.13
N GLU A 190 -25.26 11.46 -4.41
CA GLU A 190 -24.96 12.32 -5.55
C GLU A 190 -25.27 11.64 -6.88
N LEU A 191 -24.88 10.37 -7.04
CA LEU A 191 -25.18 9.60 -8.25
C LEU A 191 -26.70 9.42 -8.45
N SER A 192 -27.44 9.17 -7.37
CA SER A 192 -28.89 9.07 -7.41
C SER A 192 -29.56 10.39 -7.76
N ALA A 193 -29.04 11.52 -7.27
CA ALA A 193 -29.52 12.85 -7.63
C ALA A 193 -29.38 13.11 -9.14
N VAL A 194 -28.23 12.76 -9.73
CA VAL A 194 -28.01 12.86 -11.18
C VAL A 194 -28.98 11.97 -11.95
N LYS A 195 -29.13 10.69 -11.56
CA LYS A 195 -30.10 9.76 -12.18
C LYS A 195 -31.53 10.30 -12.16
N ASN A 196 -31.96 10.82 -11.01
CA ASN A 196 -33.29 11.43 -10.86
C ASN A 196 -33.47 12.65 -11.75
N SER A 197 -32.45 13.51 -11.87
CA SER A 197 -32.48 14.70 -12.75
C SER A 197 -32.57 14.34 -14.25
N ARG A 198 -32.09 13.15 -14.62
CA ARG A 198 -32.14 12.61 -15.98
C ARG A 198 -33.31 11.66 -16.22
N GLY A 199 -34.11 11.36 -15.19
CA GLY A 199 -35.24 10.45 -15.29
C GLY A 199 -34.86 9.00 -15.57
N VAL A 200 -33.63 8.60 -15.27
CA VAL A 200 -33.12 7.23 -15.49
C VAL A 200 -33.05 6.44 -14.19
N LYS A 201 -33.04 5.11 -14.28
CA LYS A 201 -33.00 4.22 -13.10
C LYS A 201 -31.66 3.52 -12.92
N LEU A 202 -31.03 3.12 -14.03
CA LEU A 202 -29.77 2.37 -14.00
C LEU A 202 -28.59 3.31 -14.24
N ASP A 203 -27.47 3.04 -13.57
CA ASP A 203 -26.20 3.73 -13.83
C ASP A 203 -25.74 3.58 -15.29
N THR A 204 -26.11 2.47 -15.94
CA THR A 204 -25.80 2.20 -17.34
C THR A 204 -26.46 3.18 -18.29
N ASP A 205 -27.56 3.80 -17.86
CA ASP A 205 -28.36 4.71 -18.68
C ASP A 205 -27.83 6.16 -18.61
N LEU A 206 -26.87 6.45 -17.72
CA LEU A 206 -26.20 7.75 -17.66
C LEU A 206 -25.27 7.93 -18.87
N SER A 207 -25.30 9.14 -19.43
CA SER A 207 -24.43 9.53 -20.55
C SER A 207 -23.05 9.93 -20.05
N THR A 208 -22.08 10.04 -20.96
CA THR A 208 -20.73 10.52 -20.63
C THR A 208 -20.72 11.89 -19.95
N ASN A 209 -21.61 12.81 -20.34
CA ASN A 209 -21.68 14.15 -19.75
C ASN A 209 -22.27 14.16 -18.33
N ASP A 210 -22.88 13.05 -17.91
CA ASP A 210 -23.46 12.90 -16.57
C ASP A 210 -22.49 12.24 -15.57
N LEU A 211 -21.40 11.62 -16.06
CA LEU A 211 -20.40 10.87 -15.29
C LEU A 211 -19.20 11.74 -14.93
#